data_AF-A0A7X8VIP0-F1
#
_entry.id   AF-A0A7X8VIP0-F1
#
_cell.length_a   1.000
_cell.length_b   1.000
_cell.length_c   1.000
_cell.angle_alpha   90.00
_cell.angle_beta   90.00
_cell.angle_gamma   90.00
#
_symmetry.space_group_name_H-M   'P 1'
#
loop_
_entity.id
_entity.type
_entity.pdbx_description
1 polymer ?
#
loop_
_entity_poly.entity_id
_entity_poly.type
_entity_poly.pdbx_seq_one_letter_code
_entity_poly.pdbx_strand_id
1 'polypeptide(L)'
;MVGRLKNPETDRLFKAILQLDSIEECYAFFEDLCTIGEVKSMTQRFQIARLLAQGATYAEISARTGVSTATISRVNRCLEYGADGYRLILERLAVTETDTEGKEATE
;
A
#
# COMPACT_ATOMS: atom_id res chain seq x y z
N MET A 1 0.72 18.00 9.31
CA MET A 1 -0.30 17.50 10.24
C MET A 1 0.27 16.25 10.93
N VAL A 2 0.86 16.39 12.12
CA VAL A 2 1.23 15.20 12.92
C VAL A 2 -0.07 14.57 13.38
N GLY A 3 -0.41 13.42 12.79
CA GLY A 3 -1.76 12.86 12.78
C GLY A 3 -2.27 12.46 14.16
N ARG A 4 -3.60 12.42 14.28
CA ARG A 4 -4.37 11.99 15.48
C ARG A 4 -4.01 10.58 16.01
N LEU A 5 -3.15 9.85 15.31
CA LEU A 5 -2.69 8.50 15.64
C LEU A 5 -1.43 8.48 16.51
N LYS A 6 -0.66 9.58 16.60
CA LYS A 6 0.64 9.56 17.28
C LYS A 6 0.48 9.42 18.79
N ASN A 7 0.91 8.28 19.32
CA ASN A 7 1.00 7.99 20.76
C ASN A 7 2.00 6.84 21.01
N PRO A 8 2.43 6.59 22.26
CA PRO A 8 3.44 5.58 22.57
C PRO A 8 3.05 4.14 22.17
N GLU A 9 1.77 3.77 22.25
CA GLU A 9 1.32 2.41 21.89
C GLU A 9 1.31 2.22 20.38
N THR A 10 0.91 3.24 19.62
CA THR A 10 1.02 3.24 18.16
C THR A 10 2.48 3.22 17.70
N ASP A 11 3.39 3.92 18.40
CA ASP A 11 4.82 3.84 18.12
C ASP A 11 5.38 2.43 18.36
N ARG A 12 4.90 1.71 19.40
CA ARG A 12 5.29 0.32 19.64
C ARG A 12 4.82 -0.61 18.52
N LEU A 13 3.58 -0.46 18.07
CA LEU A 13 3.06 -1.23 16.94
C LEU A 13 3.90 -1.00 15.68
N PHE A 14 4.19 0.26 15.33
CA PHE A 14 5.00 0.55 14.14
C PHE A 14 6.44 0.06 14.28
N LYS A 15 7.03 0.11 15.49
CA LYS A 15 8.34 -0.50 15.74
C LYS A 15 8.31 -2.02 15.55
N ALA A 16 7.24 -2.71 15.96
CA ALA A 16 7.09 -4.15 15.71
C ALA A 16 6.99 -4.46 14.20
N ILE A 17 6.19 -3.67 13.46
CA ILE A 17 6.06 -3.81 12.00
C ILE A 17 7.43 -3.60 11.29
N LEU A 18 8.27 -2.70 11.81
CA LEU A 18 9.62 -2.46 11.28
C LEU A 18 10.64 -3.58 11.57
N GLN A 19 10.25 -4.64 12.30
CA GLN A 19 11.12 -5.81 12.56
C GLN A 19 10.77 -7.01 11.66
N LEU A 20 9.77 -6.88 10.77
CA LEU A 20 9.40 -7.95 9.85
C LEU A 20 10.36 -7.94 8.65
N ASP A 21 11.02 -9.08 8.40
CA ASP A 21 12.07 -9.20 7.38
C ASP A 21 11.61 -9.97 6.12
N SER A 22 10.46 -10.65 6.17
CA SER A 22 9.93 -11.45 5.06
C SER A 22 8.43 -11.29 4.85
N ILE A 23 7.95 -11.72 3.67
CA ILE A 23 6.52 -11.73 3.34
C ILE A 23 5.78 -12.77 4.18
N GLU A 24 6.40 -13.90 4.48
CA GLU A 24 5.85 -14.94 5.35
C GLU A 24 5.61 -14.42 6.78
N GLU A 25 6.57 -13.68 7.34
CA GLU A 25 6.40 -13.02 8.64
C GLU A 25 5.29 -11.96 8.61
N CYS A 26 5.17 -11.21 7.50
CA CYS A 26 4.06 -10.29 7.31
C CYS A 26 2.71 -11.02 7.31
N TYR A 27 2.59 -12.14 6.58
CA TYR A 27 1.35 -12.94 6.60
C TYR A 27 1.01 -13.42 8.00
N ALA A 28 1.97 -14.04 8.71
CA ALA A 28 1.73 -14.53 10.07
C ALA A 28 1.31 -13.42 11.04
N PHE A 29 2.04 -12.29 11.04
CA PHE A 29 1.76 -11.18 11.95
C PHE A 29 0.40 -10.50 11.66
N PHE A 30 0.08 -10.25 10.39
CA PHE A 30 -1.19 -9.60 10.04
C PHE A 30 -2.40 -10.56 10.11
N GLU A 31 -2.21 -11.88 10.00
CA GLU A 31 -3.27 -12.86 10.29
C GLU A 31 -3.64 -12.89 11.78
N ASP A 32 -2.67 -12.72 12.68
CA ASP A 32 -2.93 -12.63 14.13
C ASP A 32 -3.52 -11.26 14.53
N LEU A 33 -3.02 -10.16 13.94
CA LEU A 33 -3.39 -8.80 14.32
C LEU A 33 -4.73 -8.33 13.74
N CYS A 34 -5.07 -8.79 12.53
CA CYS A 34 -6.19 -8.27 11.75
C CYS A 34 -7.16 -9.38 11.36
N THR A 35 -8.41 -8.99 11.15
CA THR A 35 -9.36 -9.85 10.44
C THR A 35 -9.02 -9.94 8.95
N ILE A 36 -9.45 -11.02 8.31
CA ILE A 36 -9.33 -11.21 6.85
C ILE A 36 -9.94 -10.01 6.08
N GLY A 37 -11.04 -9.45 6.59
CA GLY A 37 -11.72 -8.31 5.97
C GLY A 37 -10.89 -7.02 6.01
N GLU A 38 -10.17 -6.79 7.10
CA GLU A 38 -9.28 -5.63 7.25
C GLU A 38 -8.08 -5.72 6.31
N VAL A 39 -7.44 -6.89 6.25
CA VAL A 39 -6.32 -7.13 5.32
C VAL A 39 -6.79 -6.95 3.88
N LYS A 40 -7.92 -7.55 3.48
CA LYS A 40 -8.51 -7.35 2.15
C LYS A 40 -8.80 -5.87 1.85
N SER A 41 -9.32 -5.12 2.82
CA SER A 41 -9.58 -3.68 2.65
C SER A 41 -8.28 -2.89 2.43
N MET A 42 -7.22 -3.22 3.17
CA MET A 42 -5.90 -2.60 2.99
C MET A 42 -5.33 -2.92 1.61
N THR A 43 -5.37 -4.18 1.19
CA THR A 43 -4.91 -4.62 -0.14
C THR A 43 -5.66 -3.91 -1.26
N GLN A 44 -7.00 -3.80 -1.18
CA GLN A 44 -7.80 -3.07 -2.17
C GLN A 44 -7.42 -1.59 -2.27
N ARG A 45 -7.22 -0.91 -1.12
CA ARG A 45 -6.81 0.50 -1.11
C ARG A 45 -5.43 0.68 -1.74
N PHE A 46 -4.48 -0.20 -1.41
CA PHE A 46 -3.14 -0.17 -2.00
C PHE A 46 -3.17 -0.42 -3.51
N GLN A 47 -3.95 -1.41 -3.97
CA GLN A 47 -4.12 -1.70 -5.40
C GLN A 47 -4.68 -0.48 -6.16
N ILE A 48 -5.70 0.19 -5.60
CA ILE A 48 -6.26 1.41 -6.19
C ILE A 48 -5.22 2.53 -6.27
N ALA A 49 -4.47 2.77 -5.19
CA ALA A 49 -3.44 3.81 -5.16
C ALA A 49 -2.35 3.56 -6.22
N ARG A 50 -1.91 2.30 -6.38
CA ARG A 50 -0.95 1.91 -7.42
C ARG A 50 -1.48 2.17 -8.82
N LEU A 51 -2.73 1.80 -9.10
CA LEU A 51 -3.35 2.01 -10.42
C LEU A 51 -3.52 3.50 -10.74
N LEU A 52 -3.93 4.30 -9.76
CA LEU A 52 -4.03 5.76 -9.91
C LEU A 52 -2.66 6.38 -10.21
N ALA A 53 -1.61 5.95 -9.50
CA ALA A 53 -0.24 6.40 -9.75
C ALA A 53 0.28 6.01 -11.16
N GLN A 54 -0.26 4.93 -11.74
CA GLN A 54 0.02 4.49 -13.11
C GLN A 54 -0.83 5.22 -14.17
N GLY A 55 -1.67 6.19 -13.78
CA GLY A 55 -2.51 6.96 -14.70
C GLY A 55 -3.81 6.25 -15.12
N ALA A 56 -4.20 5.15 -14.47
CA ALA A 56 -5.45 4.47 -14.78
C ALA A 56 -6.67 5.33 -14.44
N THR A 57 -7.68 5.30 -15.31
CA THR A 57 -8.94 6.00 -15.11
C THR A 57 -9.82 5.30 -14.07
N TYR A 58 -10.78 6.02 -13.50
CA TYR A 58 -11.70 5.44 -12.51
C TYR A 58 -12.52 4.27 -13.08
N ALA A 59 -12.87 4.32 -14.37
CA ALA A 59 -13.60 3.25 -15.05
C ALA A 59 -12.77 1.97 -15.12
N GLU A 60 -11.49 2.07 -15.52
CA GLU A 60 -10.57 0.93 -15.58
C GLU A 60 -10.32 0.33 -14.19
N ILE A 61 -10.11 1.18 -13.18
CA ILE A 61 -9.90 0.72 -11.81
C ILE A 61 -11.15 -0.01 -11.30
N SER A 62 -12.34 0.55 -11.53
CA SER A 62 -13.60 -0.07 -11.13
C SER A 62 -13.80 -1.42 -11.83
N ALA A 63 -13.50 -1.51 -13.12
CA ALA A 63 -13.63 -2.75 -13.89
C ALA A 63 -12.64 -3.83 -13.41
N ARG A 64 -11.40 -3.46 -13.06
CA ARG A 64 -10.35 -4.39 -12.63
C ARG A 64 -10.49 -4.86 -11.19
N THR A 65 -10.94 -3.97 -10.30
CA THR A 65 -10.96 -4.24 -8.84
C THR A 65 -12.36 -4.53 -8.30
N GLY A 66 -13.42 -4.24 -9.08
CA GLY A 66 -14.81 -4.33 -8.62
C GLY A 66 -15.21 -3.28 -7.57
N VAL A 67 -14.33 -2.31 -7.31
CA VAL A 67 -14.54 -1.29 -6.27
C VAL A 67 -15.32 -0.10 -6.82
N SER A 68 -16.22 0.45 -6.01
CA SER A 68 -17.03 1.62 -6.37
C SER A 68 -16.20 2.88 -6.59
N THR A 69 -16.65 3.74 -7.49
CA THR A 69 -16.05 5.06 -7.77
C THR A 69 -15.93 5.95 -6.54
N ALA A 70 -16.86 5.85 -5.60
CA ALA A 70 -16.80 6.55 -4.31
C ALA A 70 -15.58 6.12 -3.46
N THR A 71 -15.23 4.84 -3.47
CA THR A 71 -14.05 4.33 -2.77
C THR A 71 -12.77 4.72 -3.50
N ILE A 72 -12.75 4.64 -4.83
CA ILE A 72 -11.62 5.11 -5.65
C ILE A 72 -11.33 6.59 -5.36
N SER A 73 -12.36 7.43 -5.32
CA SER A 73 -12.25 8.86 -5.01
C SER A 73 -11.64 9.12 -3.62
N ARG A 74 -12.04 8.34 -2.60
CA ARG A 74 -11.45 8.46 -1.25
C ARG A 74 -9.96 8.12 -1.24
N VAL A 75 -9.55 7.07 -1.97
CA VAL A 75 -8.13 6.69 -2.09
C VAL A 75 -7.35 7.76 -2.86
N ASN A 76 -7.89 8.24 -3.98
CA ASN A 76 -7.25 9.29 -4.78
C ASN A 76 -7.01 10.56 -3.95
N ARG A 77 -7.99 10.97 -3.14
CA ARG A 77 -7.80 12.12 -2.23
C ARG A 77 -6.66 11.90 -1.23
N CYS A 78 -6.48 10.69 -0.71
CA CYS A 78 -5.35 10.36 0.17
C CYS A 78 -4.02 10.27 -0.58
N LEU A 79 -4.02 9.91 -1.86
CA LEU A 79 -2.82 9.89 -2.70
C LEU A 79 -2.35 11.31 -3.02
N GLU A 80 -3.28 12.20 -3.39
CA GLU A 80 -2.98 13.58 -3.78
C GLU A 80 -2.71 14.51 -2.60
N TYR A 81 -3.50 14.40 -1.53
CA TYR A 81 -3.52 15.37 -0.42
C TYR A 81 -3.31 14.73 0.96
N GLY A 82 -2.81 13.49 1.01
CA GLY A 82 -2.61 12.75 2.26
C GLY A 82 -1.31 13.10 2.98
N ALA A 83 -0.76 12.10 3.69
CA ALA A 83 0.51 12.20 4.39
C ALA A 83 1.70 11.67 3.55
N ASP A 84 1.55 11.66 2.23
CA ASP A 84 2.54 11.19 1.24
C ASP A 84 3.01 9.73 1.37
N GLY A 85 2.45 8.95 2.30
CA GLY A 85 2.85 7.56 2.54
C GLY A 85 2.67 6.63 1.33
N TYR A 86 1.61 6.80 0.53
CA TYR A 86 1.45 6.05 -0.72
C TYR A 86 2.55 6.38 -1.73
N ARG A 87 2.84 7.67 -1.93
CA ARG A 87 3.87 8.11 -2.86
C ARG A 87 5.24 7.54 -2.46
N LEU A 88 5.60 7.66 -1.18
CA LEU A 88 6.85 7.12 -0.63
C LEU A 88 7.04 5.62 -0.92
N ILE A 89 6.03 4.80 -0.64
CA ILE A 89 6.19 3.35 -0.82
C ILE A 89 6.13 2.94 -2.29
N LEU A 90 5.29 3.60 -3.10
CA LEU A 90 5.20 3.32 -4.53
C LEU A 90 6.50 3.69 -5.26
N GLU A 91 7.14 4.80 -4.89
CA GLU A 91 8.46 5.19 -5.42
C GLU A 91 9.54 4.17 -5.03
N ARG A 92 9.58 3.73 -3.76
CA ARG A 92 10.55 2.71 -3.30
C ARG A 92 10.38 1.39 -4.04
N LEU A 93 9.13 0.95 -4.25
CA LEU A 93 8.85 -0.29 -4.97
C LEU A 93 9.23 -0.18 -6.45
N ALA A 94 8.98 0.96 -7.10
CA ALA A 94 9.39 1.17 -8.48
C ALA A 94 10.91 1.07 -8.67
N VAL A 95 11.70 1.60 -7.71
CA VAL A 95 13.17 1.50 -7.74
C VAL A 95 13.62 0.03 -7.61
N THR A 96 13.03 -0.73 -6.68
CA THR A 96 13.38 -2.15 -6.48
C THR A 96 13.03 -3.02 -7.69
N GLU A 97 11.92 -2.73 -8.38
CA GLU A 97 11.53 -3.46 -9.61
C GLU A 97 12.51 -3.18 -10.77
N THR A 98 13.03 -1.95 -10.91
CA THR A 98 14.01 -1.60 -11.94
C THR A 98 15.40 -2.23 -11.75
N ASP A 99 15.79 -2.56 -10.51
CA ASP A 99 17.08 -3.21 -10.22
C ASP A 99 17.07 -4.72 -10.51
N THR A 100 15.88 -5.31 -10.69
CA THR A 100 15.73 -6.76 -10.94
C THR A 100 15.74 -7.08 -12.45
N GLU A 101 15.24 -6.18 -13.29
CA GLU A 101 15.24 -6.34 -14.76
C GLU A 101 16.64 -6.14 -15.39
N GLY A 102 17.61 -5.56 -14.66
CA GLY A 102 18.99 -5.38 -15.12
C GLY A 102 19.91 -6.59 -15.01
N LYS A 103 19.44 -7.73 -14.49
CA LYS A 103 20.26 -8.97 -14.32
C LYS A 103 19.84 -10.15 -15.21
N GLU A 104 18.79 -10.02 -16.03
CA GLU A 104 18.40 -11.07 -17.00
C GLU A 104 18.87 -10.80 -18.44
N ALA A 105 19.67 -9.75 -18.67
CA ALA A 105 20.16 -9.38 -20.01
C ALA A 105 21.68 -9.27 -20.09
N THR A 106 22.45 -10.28 -19.65
CA THR A 106 23.73 -10.62 -20.30
C THR A 106 24.15 -12.05 -19.91
N GLU A 107 24.15 -12.91 -20.93
CA GLU A 107 24.93 -14.16 -21.15
C GLU A 107 25.53 -14.93 -19.96
#